data_AF-D8VEX7-F1
#
_entry.id   AF-D8VEX7-F1
#
_cell.length_a   1.000
_cell.length_b   1.000
_cell.length_c   1.000
_cell.angle_alpha   90.00
_cell.angle_beta   90.00
_cell.angle_gamma   90.00
#
_symmetry.space_group_name_H-M   'P 1'
#
loop_
_entity.id
_entity.type
_entity.pdbx_description
1 polymer ?
#
loop_
_entity_poly.entity_id
_entity_poly.type
_entity_poly.pdbx_seq_one_letter_code
_entity_poly.pdbx_strand_id
1 'polypeptide(L)'
;TGTGYGEYSGEWAAATIKCLAQRGISSPYMMPSYPTITFPNHYSIITGLYPESHGIIGNQFHDPDLKANFSIYTGATDPKWWQNGEPLWTTVRKQGKISATYF
;
A
#
# COMPACT_ATOMS: atom_id res chain seq x y z
N THR A 1 16.64 -20.09 -13.01
CA THR A 1 15.89 -19.88 -11.76
C THR A 1 15.21 -18.52 -11.83
N GLY A 2 14.11 -18.43 -12.57
CA GLY A 2 13.40 -17.16 -12.80
C GLY A 2 12.27 -17.00 -11.78
N THR A 3 12.37 -16.00 -10.92
CA THR A 3 11.33 -15.67 -9.94
C THR A 3 10.22 -14.84 -10.60
N GLY A 4 8.97 -15.23 -10.39
CA GLY A 4 7.76 -14.79 -11.13
C GLY A 4 7.27 -13.37 -10.85
N TYR A 5 8.15 -12.37 -10.84
CA TYR A 5 7.77 -10.99 -10.48
C TYR A 5 7.13 -10.15 -11.61
N GLY A 6 6.82 -10.75 -12.77
CA GLY A 6 6.20 -10.08 -13.93
C GLY A 6 5.16 -10.92 -14.68
N GLU A 7 4.57 -11.92 -14.01
CA GLU A 7 3.80 -12.98 -14.66
C GLU A 7 2.57 -12.47 -15.43
N TYR A 8 1.91 -11.41 -14.93
CA TYR A 8 0.67 -10.87 -15.51
C TYR A 8 0.87 -9.65 -16.41
N SER A 9 2.09 -9.12 -16.55
CA SER A 9 2.42 -7.99 -17.44
C SER A 9 3.02 -8.42 -18.78
N GLY A 10 3.18 -9.73 -18.99
CA GLY A 10 3.74 -10.33 -20.19
C GLY A 10 2.73 -10.52 -21.33
N GLU A 11 2.92 -11.59 -22.09
CA GLU A 11 2.15 -11.90 -23.30
C GLU A 11 0.63 -12.01 -23.06
N TRP A 12 0.20 -12.31 -21.84
CA TRP A 12 -1.22 -12.48 -21.49
C TRP A 12 -1.90 -11.22 -20.96
N ALA A 13 -1.17 -10.10 -20.84
CA ALA A 13 -1.77 -8.85 -20.36
C ALA A 13 -2.87 -8.33 -21.29
N ALA A 14 -3.93 -7.76 -20.71
CA ALA A 14 -5.00 -7.11 -21.46
C ALA A 14 -4.45 -6.01 -22.39
N ALA A 15 -5.03 -5.86 -23.58
CA ALA A 15 -4.53 -4.94 -24.60
C ALA A 15 -4.34 -3.50 -24.09
N THR A 16 -5.25 -3.02 -23.26
CA THR A 16 -5.16 -1.68 -22.63
C THR A 16 -3.96 -1.55 -21.70
N ILE A 17 -3.66 -2.58 -20.90
CA ILE A 17 -2.51 -2.58 -19.98
C ILE A 17 -1.19 -2.63 -20.75
N LYS A 18 -1.12 -3.43 -21.83
CA LYS A 18 0.05 -3.44 -22.72
C LYS A 18 0.29 -2.08 -23.37
N CYS A 19 -0.77 -1.45 -23.88
CA CYS A 19 -0.70 -0.12 -24.48
C CYS A 19 -0.18 0.91 -23.47
N LEU A 20 -0.64 0.86 -22.22
CA LEU A 20 -0.13 1.72 -21.14
C LEU A 20 1.37 1.50 -20.90
N ALA A 21 1.83 0.25 -20.82
CA ALA A 21 3.23 -0.07 -20.60
C ALA A 21 4.14 0.35 -21.77
N GLN A 22 3.64 0.25 -23.02
CA GLN A 22 4.38 0.62 -24.23
C GLN A 22 4.48 2.14 -24.45
N ARG A 23 3.45 2.89 -24.05
CA ARG A 23 3.38 4.35 -24.25
C ARG A 23 3.83 5.16 -23.03
N GLY A 24 4.00 4.51 -21.89
CA GLY A 24 4.45 5.11 -20.62
C GLY A 24 5.80 4.61 -20.16
N ILE A 25 6.02 4.66 -18.85
CA ILE A 25 7.19 4.09 -18.18
C ILE A 25 6.73 2.85 -17.42
N SER A 26 7.49 1.76 -17.54
CA SER A 26 7.25 0.52 -16.80
C SER A 26 8.53 -0.01 -16.17
N SER A 27 8.39 -0.66 -15.02
CA SER A 27 9.44 -1.46 -14.38
C SER A 27 9.15 -2.94 -14.60
N PRO A 28 10.16 -3.82 -14.72
CA PRO A 28 9.93 -5.26 -14.76
C PRO A 28 9.14 -5.79 -13.56
N TYR A 29 9.34 -5.18 -12.38
CA TYR A 29 8.59 -5.44 -11.17
C TYR A 29 8.73 -4.30 -10.14
N MET A 30 7.87 -4.32 -9.13
CA MET A 30 7.99 -3.50 -7.92
C MET A 30 8.16 -4.44 -6.72
N MET A 31 9.19 -4.22 -5.89
CA MET A 31 9.41 -5.04 -4.71
C MET A 31 8.45 -4.63 -3.59
N PRO A 32 7.58 -5.53 -3.09
CA PRO A 32 6.72 -5.23 -1.95
C PRO A 32 7.51 -5.18 -0.63
N SER A 33 6.96 -4.49 0.36
CA SER A 33 7.42 -4.61 1.74
C SER A 33 6.97 -5.95 2.34
N TYR A 34 7.78 -6.49 3.26
CA TYR A 34 7.39 -7.66 4.04
C TYR A 34 6.55 -7.24 5.25
N PRO A 35 5.45 -7.94 5.57
CA PRO A 35 4.85 -9.06 4.83
C PRO A 35 4.14 -8.58 3.54
N THR A 36 4.17 -9.41 2.48
CA THR A 36 3.62 -9.09 1.14
C THR A 36 2.09 -9.21 1.09
N ILE A 37 1.41 -8.49 1.98
CA ILE A 37 -0.05 -8.51 2.17
C ILE A 37 -0.65 -7.11 2.07
N THR A 38 -1.98 -7.07 1.92
CA THR A 38 -2.76 -5.93 1.45
C THR A 38 -2.51 -4.64 2.23
N PHE A 39 -3.00 -4.50 3.46
CA PHE A 39 -2.98 -3.22 4.18
C PHE A 39 -1.55 -2.71 4.44
N PRO A 40 -0.60 -3.54 4.91
CA PRO A 40 0.79 -3.12 5.07
C PRO A 40 1.37 -2.51 3.79
N ASN A 41 1.26 -3.18 2.65
CA ASN A 41 1.85 -2.68 1.40
C ASN A 41 1.15 -1.45 0.84
N HIS A 42 -0.19 -1.39 0.89
CA HIS A 42 -0.91 -0.20 0.43
C HIS A 42 -0.55 1.03 1.26
N TYR A 43 -0.38 0.85 2.58
CA TYR A 43 0.01 1.96 3.46
C TYR A 43 1.49 2.32 3.30
N SER A 44 2.38 1.36 3.05
CA SER A 44 3.77 1.64 2.70
C SER A 44 3.89 2.47 1.42
N ILE A 45 3.10 2.16 0.36
CA ILE A 45 3.10 2.92 -0.89
C ILE A 45 2.74 4.38 -0.66
N ILE A 46 1.73 4.64 0.18
CA ILE A 46 1.20 6.00 0.33
C ILE A 46 1.94 6.85 1.36
N THR A 47 2.67 6.23 2.29
CA THR A 47 3.45 6.92 3.33
C THR A 47 4.95 6.95 3.04
N GLY A 48 5.45 6.04 2.21
CA GLY A 48 6.89 5.83 1.99
C GLY A 48 7.61 5.16 3.17
N LEU A 49 6.87 4.62 4.15
CA LEU A 49 7.43 4.00 5.35
C LEU A 49 7.36 2.47 5.28
N TYR A 50 8.26 1.79 5.99
CA TYR A 50 8.14 0.34 6.22
C TYR A 50 7.01 0.01 7.22
N PRO A 51 6.46 -1.22 7.19
CA PRO A 51 5.42 -1.66 8.13
C PRO A 51 5.71 -1.43 9.60
N GLU A 52 6.96 -1.66 10.02
CA GLU A 52 7.43 -1.40 11.38
C GLU A 52 7.42 0.09 11.75
N SER A 53 7.59 0.99 10.77
CA SER A 53 7.63 2.44 10.99
C SER A 53 6.24 3.06 10.99
N HIS A 54 5.34 2.61 10.10
CA HIS A 54 3.97 3.13 10.04
C HIS A 54 2.96 2.35 10.91
N GLY A 55 3.38 1.27 11.57
CA GLY A 55 2.59 0.55 12.58
C GLY A 55 1.51 -0.40 12.05
N ILE A 56 1.34 -0.53 10.73
CA ILE A 56 0.38 -1.46 10.11
C ILE A 56 1.14 -2.68 9.62
N ILE A 57 1.37 -3.62 10.53
CA ILE A 57 2.25 -4.78 10.31
C ILE A 57 1.52 -6.01 9.74
N GLY A 58 0.18 -5.99 9.74
CA GLY A 58 -0.63 -7.07 9.22
C GLY A 58 -2.08 -6.68 8.99
N ASN A 59 -2.84 -7.54 8.30
CA ASN A 59 -4.29 -7.36 8.17
C ASN A 59 -5.03 -7.67 9.48
N GLN A 60 -4.39 -8.42 10.39
CA GLN A 60 -4.85 -8.69 11.74
C GLN A 60 -3.62 -8.79 12.66
N PHE A 61 -3.61 -8.08 13.78
CA PHE A 61 -2.53 -8.15 14.77
C PHE A 61 -3.00 -7.63 16.14
N HIS A 62 -2.22 -7.91 17.18
CA HIS A 62 -2.44 -7.40 18.53
C HIS A 62 -1.39 -6.34 18.85
N ASP A 63 -1.83 -5.22 19.43
CA ASP A 63 -0.94 -4.20 20.00
C ASP A 63 -1.03 -4.27 21.53
N PRO A 64 0.08 -4.62 22.22
CA PRO A 64 0.11 -4.78 23.66
C PRO A 64 0.02 -3.45 24.42
N ASP A 65 0.47 -2.34 23.84
CA ASP A 65 0.44 -1.01 24.47
C ASP A 65 -0.97 -0.43 24.42
N LEU A 66 -1.64 -0.58 23.27
CA LEU A 66 -3.04 -0.23 23.09
C LEU A 66 -4.01 -1.24 23.72
N LYS A 67 -3.52 -2.43 24.11
CA LYS A 67 -4.30 -3.56 24.60
C LYS A 67 -5.49 -3.88 23.69
N ALA A 68 -5.25 -3.82 22.38
CA ALA A 68 -6.30 -3.88 21.37
C ALA A 68 -5.88 -4.77 20.19
N ASN A 69 -6.87 -5.31 19.49
CA ASN A 69 -6.66 -6.06 18.26
C ASN A 69 -7.02 -5.20 17.05
N PHE A 70 -6.12 -5.14 16.09
CA PHE A 70 -6.41 -4.63 14.76
C PHE A 70 -6.97 -5.75 13.90
N SER A 71 -7.97 -5.42 13.08
CA SER A 71 -8.42 -6.20 11.94
C SER A 71 -8.91 -5.23 10.88
N ILE A 72 -8.65 -5.51 9.60
CA ILE A 72 -9.11 -4.66 8.50
C ILE A 72 -10.64 -4.45 8.50
N TYR A 73 -11.40 -5.38 9.09
CA TYR A 73 -12.86 -5.31 9.12
C TYR A 73 -13.41 -4.41 10.24
N THR A 74 -12.65 -4.22 11.32
CA THR A 74 -13.15 -3.55 12.53
C THR A 74 -12.27 -2.39 12.99
N GLY A 75 -10.97 -2.45 12.72
CA GLY A 75 -9.98 -1.45 13.13
C GLY A 75 -9.69 -0.41 12.04
N ALA A 76 -10.04 -0.65 10.77
CA ALA A 76 -9.60 0.22 9.67
C ALA A 76 -10.10 1.67 9.79
N THR A 77 -11.23 1.91 10.45
CA THR A 77 -11.81 3.25 10.63
C THR A 77 -11.39 3.93 11.93
N ASP A 78 -10.71 3.23 12.85
CA ASP A 78 -10.30 3.77 14.14
C ASP A 78 -8.96 4.51 13.98
N PRO A 79 -8.91 5.85 14.18
CA PRO A 79 -7.70 6.65 14.00
C PRO A 79 -6.51 6.18 14.83
N LYS A 80 -6.72 5.48 15.96
CA LYS A 80 -5.62 5.07 16.85
C LYS A 80 -4.58 4.17 16.17
N TRP A 81 -4.96 3.49 15.09
CA TRP A 81 -4.06 2.61 14.32
C TRP A 81 -3.21 3.38 13.29
N TRP A 82 -3.59 4.62 12.97
CA TRP A 82 -3.03 5.41 11.87
C TRP A 82 -2.22 6.61 12.38
N GLN A 83 -1.64 6.48 13.58
CA GLN A 83 -0.88 7.56 14.23
C GLN A 83 0.52 7.72 13.65
N ASN A 84 1.06 6.65 13.06
CA ASN A 84 2.43 6.61 12.56
C ASN A 84 2.44 6.73 11.04
N GLY A 85 2.94 7.86 10.54
CA GLY A 85 3.06 8.15 9.11
C GLY A 85 2.00 9.12 8.58
N GLU A 86 2.40 9.93 7.61
CA GLU A 86 1.52 10.85 6.91
C GLU A 86 1.23 10.31 5.50
N PRO A 87 0.00 9.90 5.19
CA PRO A 87 -0.33 9.45 3.85
C PRO A 87 -0.33 10.64 2.88
N LEU A 88 0.07 10.39 1.63
CA LEU A 88 0.18 11.38 0.56
C LEU A 88 -1.04 12.33 0.45
N TRP A 89 -2.26 11.81 0.61
CA TRP A 89 -3.46 12.66 0.53
C TRP A 89 -3.52 13.71 1.65
N THR A 90 -3.00 13.42 2.84
CA THR A 90 -2.86 14.36 3.95
C THR A 90 -1.78 15.39 3.63
N THR A 91 -0.63 14.96 3.11
CA THR A 91 0.44 15.86 2.65
C THR A 91 -0.06 16.84 1.58
N VAL A 92 -0.80 16.36 0.59
CA VAL A 92 -1.40 17.18 -0.47
C VAL A 92 -2.35 18.23 0.12
N ARG A 93 -3.18 17.86 1.09
CA ARG A 93 -4.11 18.78 1.76
C ARG A 93 -3.37 19.82 2.61
N LYS A 94 -2.34 19.42 3.35
CA LYS A 94 -1.48 20.34 4.11
C LYS A 94 -0.78 21.38 3.21
N GLN A 95 -0.50 21.01 1.95
CA GLN A 95 0.06 21.91 0.94
C GLN A 95 -1.01 22.70 0.17
N GLY A 96 -2.25 22.76 0.65
CA GLY A 96 -3.32 23.57 0.06
C GLY A 96 -3.91 23.03 -1.24
N LYS A 97 -3.66 21.75 -1.57
CA LYS A 97 -4.18 21.09 -2.78
C LYS A 97 -5.32 20.13 -2.44
N ILE A 98 -6.12 19.78 -3.45
CA ILE A 98 -7.25 18.85 -3.31
C ILE A 98 -6.77 17.42 -3.57
N SER A 99 -7.21 16.48 -2.73
CA SER A 99 -7.02 15.03 -2.88
C SER A 99 -8.35 14.30 -2.75
N ALA A 100 -8.52 13.19 -3.49
CA ALA A 100 -9.68 12.31 -3.44
C ALA A 100 -9.22 10.84 -3.47
N THR A 101 -9.94 9.97 -2.77
CA THR A 101 -9.65 8.53 -2.66
C THR A 101 -10.88 7.74 -3.11
N TYR A 102 -10.68 6.68 -3.90
CA TYR A 102 -11.75 5.80 -4.39
C TYR A 102 -11.28 4.34 -4.31
N PHE A 103 -12.15 3.45 -3.83
CA PHE A 103 -11.85 2.04 -3.58
C PHE A 103 -13.05 1.18 -3.98
#